data_AF-A0A8J5JK49-F1
#
_entry.id   AF-A0A8J5JK49-F1
#
_cell.length_a   1.000
_cell.length_b   1.000
_cell.length_c   1.000
_cell.angle_alpha   90.00
_cell.angle_beta   90.00
_cell.angle_gamma   90.00
#
_symmetry.space_group_name_H-M   'P 1'
#
loop_
_entity.id
_entity.type
_entity.pdbx_description
1 polymer ?
#
loop_
_entity_poly.entity_id
_entity_poly.type
_entity_poly.pdbx_seq_one_letter_code
_entity_poly.pdbx_strand_id
1 'polypeptide(L)'
;IHLQDVLGCPVFTCLDECDKAVAEYAKKFGAMGILGQDSDYIIYNTSHYYFSINHLNLETLDTIMYDRNALSRVLHITIDQLPVLSCLIGNDVIRQEDLLLFHQQSLKMSSHHHHRHHNRPPPEILIPKVATFINTQPSMDHLLQQLPLLARAVFRDENRAHLLVEGIKMYQLDLETGPDEFTQKIEDTSVISNNHFSKT
;
A
#
# COMPACT_ATOMS: atom_id res chain seq x y z
N ILE A 1 -2.97 0.70 25.26
CA ILE A 1 -2.96 -0.65 25.88
C ILE A 1 -4.23 -0.77 26.70
N HIS A 2 -5.38 -0.87 26.02
CA HIS A 2 -6.70 -0.94 26.69
C HIS A 2 -7.69 -1.84 25.93
N LEU A 3 -7.51 -2.02 24.61
CA LEU A 3 -8.42 -2.84 23.78
C LEU A 3 -8.33 -4.34 24.09
N GLN A 4 -7.13 -4.89 24.28
CA GLN A 4 -6.95 -6.32 24.59
C GLN A 4 -7.51 -6.66 25.96
N ASP A 5 -7.19 -5.86 26.97
CA ASP A 5 -7.56 -6.16 28.35
C ASP A 5 -9.06 -5.99 28.63
N VAL A 6 -9.72 -5.07 27.90
CA VAL A 6 -11.14 -4.77 28.11
C VAL A 6 -12.05 -5.57 27.18
N LEU A 7 -11.65 -5.80 25.92
CA LEU A 7 -12.50 -6.39 24.90
C LEU A 7 -12.03 -7.77 24.41
N GLY A 8 -10.88 -8.26 24.88
CA GLY A 8 -10.30 -9.52 24.41
C GLY A 8 -9.84 -9.48 22.96
N CYS A 9 -9.75 -8.30 22.35
CA CYS A 9 -9.32 -8.12 20.97
C CYS A 9 -7.78 -8.23 20.90
N PRO A 10 -7.21 -9.18 20.13
CA PRO A 10 -5.77 -9.29 19.99
C PRO A 10 -5.18 -7.99 19.43
N VAL A 11 -4.19 -7.45 20.13
CA VAL A 11 -3.43 -6.29 19.67
C VAL A 11 -2.00 -6.74 19.40
N PHE A 12 -1.52 -6.42 18.21
CA PHE A 12 -0.17 -6.74 17.79
C PHE A 12 0.65 -5.45 17.67
N THR A 13 1.95 -5.57 17.95
CA THR A 13 2.93 -4.52 17.70
C THR A 13 3.92 -5.02 16.66
N CYS A 14 4.25 -4.18 15.69
CA CYS A 14 5.26 -4.45 14.68
C CYS A 14 6.43 -3.47 14.81
N LEU A 15 7.61 -3.89 14.38
CA LEU A 15 8.80 -3.03 14.28
C LEU A 15 8.90 -2.36 12.90
N ASP A 16 8.30 -2.99 11.89
CA ASP A 16 8.22 -2.50 10.51
C ASP A 16 7.02 -1.55 10.31
N GLU A 17 6.85 -1.08 9.08
CA GLU A 17 5.71 -0.29 8.65
C GLU A 17 4.38 -1.02 8.91
N CYS A 18 3.45 -0.30 9.55
CA CYS A 18 2.24 -0.89 10.10
C CYS A 18 1.29 -1.40 9.02
N ASP A 19 1.15 -0.67 7.93
CA ASP A 19 0.37 -1.05 6.75
C ASP A 19 0.91 -2.33 6.11
N LYS A 20 2.23 -2.44 5.93
CA LYS A 20 2.87 -3.68 5.47
C LYS A 20 2.56 -4.85 6.39
N ALA A 21 2.75 -4.70 7.71
CA ALA A 21 2.49 -5.77 8.68
C ALA A 21 1.02 -6.22 8.69
N VAL A 22 0.08 -5.28 8.56
CA VAL A 22 -1.36 -5.57 8.43
C VAL A 22 -1.65 -6.32 7.13
N ALA A 23 -1.06 -5.90 6.02
CA ALA A 23 -1.23 -6.57 4.73
C ALA A 23 -0.63 -7.99 4.74
N GLU A 24 0.51 -8.20 5.39
CA GLU A 24 1.11 -9.52 5.58
C GLU A 24 0.25 -10.43 6.45
N TYR A 25 -0.27 -9.91 7.57
CA TYR A 25 -1.19 -10.64 8.43
C TYR A 25 -2.44 -11.07 7.65
N ALA A 26 -3.06 -10.12 6.95
CA ALA A 26 -4.27 -10.36 6.15
C ALA A 26 -4.03 -11.46 5.10
N LYS A 27 -2.85 -11.47 4.47
CA LYS A 27 -2.46 -12.49 3.51
C LYS A 27 -2.21 -13.85 4.16
N LYS A 28 -1.41 -13.91 5.24
CA LYS A 28 -1.02 -15.13 5.96
C LYS A 28 -2.25 -15.89 6.49
N PHE A 29 -3.24 -15.16 7.01
CA PHE A 29 -4.42 -15.74 7.63
C PHE A 29 -5.67 -15.74 6.75
N GLY A 30 -5.56 -15.31 5.47
CA GLY A 30 -6.68 -15.32 4.53
C GLY A 30 -7.84 -14.42 4.95
N ALA A 31 -7.54 -13.22 5.46
CA ALA A 31 -8.56 -12.27 5.88
C ALA A 31 -9.47 -11.86 4.71
N MET A 32 -10.76 -11.66 5.00
CA MET A 32 -11.74 -11.18 4.01
C MET A 32 -11.35 -9.82 3.44
N GLY A 33 -10.77 -8.94 4.26
CA GLY A 33 -10.30 -7.63 3.86
C GLY A 33 -9.65 -6.88 5.02
N ILE A 34 -9.13 -5.70 4.72
CA ILE A 34 -8.43 -4.83 5.66
C ILE A 34 -9.29 -3.61 5.93
N LEU A 35 -9.52 -3.25 7.20
CA LEU A 35 -10.17 -1.99 7.59
C LEU A 35 -9.08 -0.99 7.96
N GLY A 36 -8.99 0.14 7.24
CA GLY A 36 -7.95 1.13 7.47
C GLY A 36 -8.19 2.42 6.68
N GLN A 37 -7.15 3.26 6.58
CA GLN A 37 -7.20 4.49 5.78
C GLN A 37 -6.03 4.65 4.81
N ASP A 38 -5.30 3.58 4.55
CA ASP A 38 -4.16 3.59 3.64
C ASP A 38 -4.54 3.06 2.25
N SER A 39 -4.14 3.78 1.21
CA SER A 39 -4.36 3.33 -0.17
C SER A 39 -3.50 2.14 -0.55
N ASP A 40 -2.38 1.91 0.13
CA ASP A 40 -1.42 0.88 -0.24
C ASP A 40 -2.01 -0.53 -0.09
N TYR A 41 -3.02 -0.71 0.75
CA TYR A 41 -3.81 -1.93 0.86
C TYR A 41 -4.45 -2.39 -0.46
N ILE A 42 -4.78 -1.48 -1.38
CA ILE A 42 -5.32 -1.87 -2.69
C ILE A 42 -4.24 -2.35 -3.66
N ILE A 43 -2.97 -1.99 -3.40
CA ILE A 43 -1.82 -2.28 -4.25
C ILE A 43 -1.16 -3.60 -3.83
N TYR A 44 -0.98 -3.83 -2.52
CA TYR A 44 -0.37 -5.05 -1.97
C TYR A 44 -0.96 -6.32 -2.58
N ASN A 45 -0.16 -7.35 -2.82
CA ASN A 45 -0.63 -8.69 -3.21
C ASN A 45 -1.25 -9.47 -2.02
N THR A 46 -2.14 -8.81 -1.26
CA THR A 46 -2.85 -9.30 -0.05
C THR A 46 -4.35 -9.57 -0.34
N SER A 47 -5.18 -9.60 0.71
CA SER A 47 -6.64 -9.68 0.70
C SER A 47 -7.28 -8.81 -0.39
N HIS A 48 -8.38 -9.30 -0.93
CA HIS A 48 -9.03 -8.68 -2.10
C HIS A 48 -9.72 -7.35 -1.80
N TYR A 49 -10.23 -7.17 -0.58
CA TYR A 49 -11.04 -6.01 -0.20
C TYR A 49 -10.34 -5.12 0.82
N TYR A 50 -10.48 -3.82 0.62
CA TYR A 50 -10.06 -2.79 1.56
C TYR A 50 -11.27 -1.94 1.95
N PHE A 51 -11.50 -1.76 3.25
CA PHE A 51 -12.61 -1.02 3.83
C PHE A 51 -12.11 0.27 4.47
N SER A 52 -12.80 1.38 4.21
CA SER A 52 -12.40 2.69 4.72
C SER A 52 -12.86 2.91 6.16
N ILE A 53 -11.92 3.07 7.09
CA ILE A 53 -12.28 3.42 8.47
C ILE A 53 -12.85 4.85 8.56
N ASN A 54 -12.43 5.78 7.68
CA ASN A 54 -13.00 7.14 7.65
C ASN A 54 -14.47 7.19 7.24
N HIS A 55 -14.95 6.19 6.51
CA HIS A 55 -16.35 6.10 6.08
C HIS A 55 -17.16 5.13 6.93
N LEU A 56 -16.56 4.50 7.96
CA LEU A 56 -17.26 3.57 8.82
C LEU A 56 -18.26 4.30 9.71
N ASN A 57 -19.54 4.03 9.50
CA ASN A 57 -20.59 4.42 10.41
C ASN A 57 -20.72 3.36 11.51
N LEU A 58 -20.47 3.72 12.77
CA LEU A 58 -20.51 2.75 13.89
C LEU A 58 -21.94 2.36 14.32
N GLU A 59 -22.96 3.12 13.94
CA GLU A 59 -24.36 2.79 14.23
C GLU A 59 -24.92 1.79 13.22
N THR A 60 -24.61 1.99 11.92
CA THR A 60 -25.13 1.14 10.85
C THR A 60 -24.15 0.07 10.37
N LEU A 61 -22.87 0.20 10.73
CA LEU A 61 -21.74 -0.60 10.25
C LEU A 61 -21.49 -0.52 8.73
N ASP A 62 -22.00 0.53 8.09
CA ASP A 62 -21.73 0.80 6.67
C ASP A 62 -20.36 1.45 6.47
N THR A 63 -19.68 1.11 5.37
CA THR A 63 -18.44 1.74 4.94
C THR A 63 -18.26 1.66 3.43
N ILE A 64 -17.27 2.37 2.89
CA ILE A 64 -16.81 2.22 1.51
C ILE A 64 -15.86 1.02 1.42
N MET A 65 -16.17 0.11 0.50
CA MET A 65 -15.29 -0.99 0.10
C MET A 65 -14.61 -0.66 -1.23
N TYR A 66 -13.29 -0.78 -1.25
CA TYR A 66 -12.46 -0.71 -2.44
C TYR A 66 -12.08 -2.14 -2.87
N ASP A 67 -12.32 -2.47 -4.14
CA ASP A 67 -11.96 -3.74 -4.77
C ASP A 67 -10.83 -3.52 -5.77
N ARG A 68 -9.70 -4.21 -5.55
CA ARG A 68 -8.54 -4.12 -6.43
C ARG A 68 -8.81 -4.61 -7.85
N ASN A 69 -9.70 -5.59 -8.01
CA ASN A 69 -10.10 -6.07 -9.32
C ASN A 69 -10.94 -5.01 -10.03
N ALA A 70 -11.83 -4.32 -9.32
CA ALA A 70 -12.60 -3.22 -9.88
C ALA A 70 -11.68 -2.07 -10.31
N LEU A 71 -10.69 -1.72 -9.50
CA LEU A 71 -9.70 -0.71 -9.84
C LEU A 71 -8.92 -1.09 -11.11
N SER A 72 -8.40 -2.32 -11.17
CA SER A 72 -7.70 -2.87 -12.34
C SER A 72 -8.58 -2.82 -13.60
N ARG A 73 -9.86 -3.23 -13.51
CA ARG A 73 -10.82 -3.17 -14.63
C ARG A 73 -11.06 -1.74 -15.12
N VAL A 74 -11.27 -0.78 -14.21
CA VAL A 74 -11.53 0.63 -14.54
C VAL A 74 -10.30 1.29 -15.18
N LEU A 75 -9.11 0.92 -14.74
CA LEU A 75 -7.85 1.44 -15.26
C LEU A 75 -7.33 0.67 -16.49
N HIS A 76 -7.99 -0.43 -16.86
CA HIS A 76 -7.62 -1.33 -17.95
C HIS A 76 -6.23 -1.95 -17.84
N ILE A 77 -5.64 -1.98 -16.64
CA ILE A 77 -4.36 -2.65 -16.33
C ILE A 77 -4.63 -3.97 -15.62
N THR A 78 -3.66 -4.88 -15.57
CA THR A 78 -3.78 -6.12 -14.78
C THR A 78 -3.46 -5.88 -13.30
N ILE A 79 -3.89 -6.77 -12.41
CA ILE A 79 -3.73 -6.60 -10.94
C ILE A 79 -2.25 -6.61 -10.53
N ASP A 80 -1.44 -7.44 -11.18
CA ASP A 80 0.02 -7.52 -11.02
C ASP A 80 0.76 -6.28 -11.56
N GLN A 81 0.08 -5.41 -12.31
CA GLN A 81 0.59 -4.10 -12.72
C GLN A 81 0.25 -2.97 -11.74
N LEU A 82 -0.57 -3.20 -10.69
CA LEU A 82 -0.86 -2.17 -9.67
C LEU A 82 0.40 -1.67 -8.94
N PRO A 83 1.39 -2.51 -8.60
CA PRO A 83 2.67 -2.03 -8.06
C PRO A 83 3.43 -1.11 -9.02
N VAL A 84 3.37 -1.38 -10.33
CA VAL A 84 3.95 -0.50 -11.36
C VAL A 84 3.19 0.83 -11.40
N LEU A 85 1.87 0.80 -11.32
CA LEU A 85 1.05 2.00 -11.20
C LEU A 85 1.50 2.85 -10.00
N SER A 86 1.66 2.25 -8.81
CA SER A 86 2.14 2.95 -7.61
C SER A 86 3.51 3.59 -7.82
N CYS A 87 4.47 2.85 -8.40
CA CYS A 87 5.79 3.37 -8.74
C CYS A 87 5.74 4.59 -9.67
N LEU A 88 4.84 4.60 -10.65
CA LEU A 88 4.76 5.64 -11.68
C LEU A 88 3.89 6.83 -11.29
N ILE A 89 3.02 6.71 -10.28
CA ILE A 89 2.33 7.86 -9.66
C ILE A 89 3.14 8.47 -8.51
N GLY A 90 4.10 7.70 -7.98
CA GLY A 90 4.97 8.02 -6.86
C GLY A 90 4.58 7.27 -5.58
N ASN A 91 5.57 6.68 -4.93
CA ASN A 91 5.49 5.94 -3.67
C ASN A 91 6.73 6.24 -2.81
N ASP A 92 6.92 5.51 -1.69
CA ASP A 92 8.02 5.79 -0.75
C ASP A 92 9.42 5.57 -1.33
N VAL A 93 9.54 4.70 -2.35
CA VAL A 93 10.80 4.47 -3.07
C VAL A 93 11.02 5.51 -4.17
N ILE A 94 9.99 5.79 -4.96
CA ILE A 94 10.04 6.70 -6.10
C ILE A 94 9.27 7.97 -5.78
N ARG A 95 10.02 8.99 -5.35
CA ARG A 95 9.45 10.27 -4.95
C ARG A 95 8.90 11.02 -6.16
N GLN A 96 7.89 11.85 -5.91
CA GLN A 96 7.21 12.61 -6.97
C GLN A 96 8.16 13.51 -7.78
N GLU A 97 9.21 14.04 -7.16
CA GLU A 97 10.25 14.85 -7.81
C GLU A 97 10.96 14.10 -8.95
N ASP A 98 11.16 12.79 -8.79
CA ASP A 98 11.78 11.93 -9.79
C ASP A 98 10.88 11.68 -11.00
N LEU A 99 9.57 11.86 -10.82
CA LEU A 99 8.54 11.61 -11.82
C LEU A 99 8.04 12.88 -12.49
N LEU A 100 8.50 14.07 -12.08
CA LEU A 100 7.95 15.35 -12.53
C LEU A 100 7.95 15.48 -14.06
N LEU A 101 9.07 15.15 -14.71
CA LEU A 101 9.20 15.21 -16.16
C LEU A 101 8.27 14.20 -16.86
N PHE A 102 8.19 12.98 -16.33
CA PHE A 102 7.30 11.94 -16.85
C PHE A 102 5.83 12.33 -16.72
N HIS A 103 5.42 12.89 -15.57
CA HIS A 103 4.05 13.38 -15.35
C HIS A 103 3.72 14.54 -16.30
N GLN A 104 4.62 15.51 -16.47
CA GLN A 104 4.43 16.63 -17.41
C GLN A 104 4.23 16.14 -18.85
N GLN A 105 5.03 15.16 -19.29
CA GLN A 105 4.93 14.58 -20.63
C GLN A 105 3.63 13.78 -20.81
N SER A 106 3.29 12.92 -19.85
CA SER A 106 2.11 12.06 -19.89
C SER A 106 0.80 12.86 -19.91
N LEU A 107 0.80 14.06 -19.31
CA LEU A 107 -0.36 14.92 -19.26
C LEU A 107 -0.51 15.87 -20.46
N LYS A 108 0.47 15.91 -21.37
CA LYS A 108 0.50 16.89 -22.48
C LYS A 108 0.19 18.32 -22.00
N MET A 109 0.68 18.69 -20.82
CA MET A 109 0.45 20.02 -20.27
C MET A 109 1.07 21.05 -21.21
N SER A 110 0.23 21.76 -21.95
CA SER A 110 0.66 22.85 -22.81
C SER A 110 1.28 23.95 -21.95
N SER A 111 2.34 24.56 -22.48
CA SER A 111 3.23 25.56 -21.87
C SER A 111 2.56 26.86 -21.38
N HIS A 112 1.25 26.90 -21.13
CA HIS A 112 0.52 28.08 -20.66
C HIS A 112 0.27 28.09 -19.14
N HIS A 113 0.59 27.01 -18.43
CA HIS A 113 0.54 26.95 -16.96
C HIS A 113 1.95 26.90 -16.33
N HIS A 114 2.88 27.71 -16.85
CA HIS A 114 4.27 27.83 -16.38
C HIS A 114 4.46 28.38 -14.95
N HIS A 115 3.41 28.53 -14.16
CA HIS A 115 3.51 29.13 -12.82
C HIS A 115 3.48 28.16 -11.64
N ARG A 116 3.44 26.83 -11.86
CA ARG A 116 3.58 25.86 -10.76
C ARG A 116 4.43 24.65 -11.16
N HIS A 117 5.75 24.85 -11.18
CA HIS A 117 6.75 23.78 -11.34
C HIS A 117 6.72 22.71 -10.23
N HIS A 118 5.88 22.85 -9.21
CA HIS A 118 5.82 21.99 -8.02
C HIS A 118 4.48 21.29 -7.77
N ASN A 119 3.49 21.44 -8.64
CA ASN A 119 2.18 20.84 -8.35
C ASN A 119 2.08 19.45 -8.98
N ARG A 120 1.94 18.43 -8.11
CA ARG A 120 1.40 17.13 -8.50
C ARG A 120 0.09 17.38 -9.25
N PRO A 121 -0.09 16.80 -10.43
CA PRO A 121 -1.39 16.78 -11.06
C PRO A 121 -2.41 16.12 -10.12
N PRO A 122 -3.69 16.54 -10.14
CA PRO A 122 -4.72 15.88 -9.35
C PRO A 122 -4.77 14.37 -9.63
N PRO A 123 -4.92 13.51 -8.61
CA PRO A 123 -4.95 12.05 -8.79
C PRO A 123 -5.95 11.57 -9.85
N GLU A 124 -7.09 12.24 -9.97
CA GLU A 124 -8.18 11.94 -10.91
C GLU A 124 -7.73 12.10 -12.37
N ILE A 125 -6.69 12.91 -12.62
CA ILE A 125 -6.08 13.10 -13.94
C ILE A 125 -4.83 12.22 -14.07
N LEU A 126 -4.01 12.17 -13.03
CA LEU A 126 -2.72 11.48 -13.05
C LEU A 126 -2.88 9.96 -13.21
N ILE A 127 -3.70 9.34 -12.35
CA ILE A 127 -3.82 7.88 -12.28
C ILE A 127 -4.30 7.30 -13.62
N PRO A 128 -5.38 7.79 -14.27
CA PRO A 128 -5.81 7.24 -15.56
C PRO A 128 -4.77 7.42 -16.67
N LYS A 129 -3.98 8.50 -16.64
CA LYS A 129 -2.94 8.78 -17.64
C LYS A 129 -1.74 7.86 -17.48
N VAL A 130 -1.31 7.63 -16.25
CA VAL A 130 -0.26 6.64 -15.95
C VAL A 130 -0.74 5.23 -16.31
N ALA A 131 -1.98 4.86 -15.96
CA ALA A 131 -2.56 3.57 -16.36
C ALA A 131 -2.59 3.40 -17.88
N THR A 132 -2.96 4.45 -18.63
CA THR A 132 -2.90 4.45 -20.10
C THR A 132 -1.48 4.19 -20.61
N PHE A 133 -0.46 4.79 -19.99
CA PHE A 133 0.93 4.53 -20.33
C PHE A 133 1.33 3.07 -20.04
N ILE A 134 0.92 2.52 -18.90
CA ILE A 134 1.17 1.11 -18.54
C ILE A 134 0.54 0.16 -19.56
N ASN A 135 -0.65 0.47 -20.07
CA ASN A 135 -1.31 -0.35 -21.10
C ASN A 135 -0.57 -0.39 -22.44
N THR A 136 0.40 0.50 -22.67
CA THR A 136 1.27 0.45 -23.85
C THR A 136 2.53 -0.40 -23.64
N GLN A 137 2.75 -0.88 -22.41
CA GLN A 137 3.88 -1.72 -22.04
C GLN A 137 3.55 -3.20 -22.28
N PRO A 138 4.58 -4.08 -22.39
CA PRO A 138 4.35 -5.51 -22.50
C PRO A 138 3.73 -6.10 -21.22
N SER A 139 3.37 -7.39 -21.27
CA SER A 139 2.90 -8.12 -20.08
C SER A 139 3.90 -8.04 -18.93
N MET A 140 3.41 -8.18 -17.69
CA MET A 140 4.22 -7.99 -16.50
C MET A 140 5.50 -8.85 -16.50
N ASP A 141 5.40 -10.13 -16.88
CA ASP A 141 6.56 -11.03 -16.99
C ASP A 141 7.67 -10.50 -17.92
N HIS A 142 7.29 -9.94 -19.07
CA HIS A 142 8.23 -9.36 -20.02
C HIS A 142 8.71 -7.97 -19.57
N LEU A 143 7.83 -7.20 -18.91
CA LEU A 143 8.16 -5.89 -18.38
C LEU A 143 9.25 -5.98 -17.31
N LEU A 144 9.18 -6.97 -16.42
CA LEU A 144 10.19 -7.23 -15.40
C LEU A 144 11.58 -7.52 -16.01
N GLN A 145 11.63 -8.15 -17.19
CA GLN A 145 12.89 -8.39 -17.91
C GLN A 145 13.43 -7.13 -18.60
N GLN A 146 12.62 -6.09 -18.73
CA GLN A 146 12.91 -4.87 -19.49
C GLN A 146 12.78 -3.59 -18.65
N LEU A 147 12.91 -3.69 -17.32
CA LEU A 147 12.85 -2.53 -16.43
C LEU A 147 13.83 -1.39 -16.78
N PRO A 148 15.05 -1.64 -17.31
CA PRO A 148 15.91 -0.56 -17.81
C PRO A 148 15.27 0.28 -18.92
N LEU A 149 14.47 -0.33 -19.80
CA LEU A 149 13.74 0.40 -20.85
C LEU A 149 12.61 1.25 -20.27
N LEU A 150 11.88 0.72 -19.29
CA LEU A 150 10.86 1.47 -18.55
C LEU A 150 11.48 2.63 -17.78
N ALA A 151 12.60 2.39 -17.08
CA ALA A 151 13.36 3.41 -16.36
C ALA A 151 13.86 4.52 -17.28
N ARG A 152 14.34 4.19 -18.49
CA ARG A 152 14.69 5.18 -19.50
C ARG A 152 13.48 6.01 -19.94
N ALA A 153 12.30 5.41 -20.09
CA ALA A 153 11.10 6.14 -20.48
C ALA A 153 10.59 7.08 -19.37
N VAL A 154 10.71 6.66 -18.11
CA VAL A 154 10.16 7.37 -16.95
C VAL A 154 11.16 8.38 -16.38
N PHE A 155 12.39 7.96 -16.12
CA PHE A 155 13.41 8.79 -15.47
C PHE A 155 14.42 9.41 -16.44
N ARG A 156 14.38 9.04 -17.73
CA ARG A 156 15.42 9.35 -18.72
C ARG A 156 16.80 8.78 -18.36
N ASP A 157 16.82 7.77 -17.51
CA ASP A 157 18.02 7.09 -17.05
C ASP A 157 17.72 5.61 -16.77
N GLU A 158 18.34 4.72 -17.52
CA GLU A 158 18.17 3.28 -17.37
C GLU A 158 18.84 2.72 -16.10
N ASN A 159 19.84 3.42 -15.55
CA ASN A 159 20.53 3.02 -14.32
C ASN A 159 19.62 3.14 -13.09
N ARG A 160 18.50 3.84 -13.23
CA ARG A 160 17.47 4.00 -12.19
C ARG A 160 16.46 2.86 -12.15
N ALA A 161 16.65 1.79 -12.93
CA ALA A 161 15.80 0.61 -12.90
C ALA A 161 15.71 -0.06 -11.52
N HIS A 162 16.75 0.07 -10.69
CA HIS A 162 16.74 -0.45 -9.32
C HIS A 162 15.60 0.14 -8.47
N LEU A 163 15.23 1.41 -8.68
CA LEU A 163 14.11 2.04 -7.97
C LEU A 163 12.76 1.39 -8.35
N LEU A 164 12.59 0.98 -9.61
CA LEU A 164 11.40 0.24 -10.03
C LEU A 164 11.38 -1.16 -9.42
N VAL A 165 12.54 -1.84 -9.37
CA VAL A 165 12.64 -3.16 -8.72
C VAL A 165 12.25 -3.06 -7.25
N GLU A 166 12.83 -2.11 -6.52
CA GLU A 166 12.56 -1.88 -5.09
C GLU A 166 11.10 -1.47 -4.87
N GLY A 167 10.60 -0.49 -5.62
CA GLY A 167 9.23 0.01 -5.48
C GLY A 167 8.17 -1.04 -5.84
N ILE A 168 8.41 -1.91 -6.82
CA ILE A 168 7.49 -3.02 -7.15
C ILE A 168 7.52 -4.08 -6.05
N LYS A 169 8.72 -4.45 -5.58
CA LYS A 169 8.90 -5.47 -4.53
C LYS A 169 8.27 -5.07 -3.20
N MET A 170 8.21 -3.78 -2.89
CA MET A 170 7.55 -3.27 -1.68
C MET A 170 6.12 -3.80 -1.51
N TYR A 171 5.40 -4.03 -2.63
CA TYR A 171 4.02 -4.52 -2.63
C TYR A 171 3.87 -6.02 -2.85
N GLN A 172 4.98 -6.74 -3.07
CA GLN A 172 5.02 -8.18 -3.27
C GLN A 172 5.35 -8.86 -1.95
N LEU A 173 4.32 -9.15 -1.17
CA LEU A 173 4.42 -9.90 0.07
C LEU A 173 4.61 -11.38 -0.22
N ASP A 174 5.48 -12.05 0.51
CA ASP A 174 5.65 -13.49 0.46
C ASP A 174 4.85 -14.14 1.59
N LEU A 175 4.30 -15.34 1.36
CA LEU A 175 3.59 -16.08 2.41
C LEU A 175 4.53 -16.54 3.53
N GLU A 176 5.83 -16.63 3.25
CA GLU A 176 6.88 -17.05 4.18
C GLU A 176 7.40 -15.90 5.05
N THR A 177 7.19 -14.63 4.66
CA THR A 177 7.71 -13.46 5.39
C THR A 177 6.73 -12.87 6.39
N GLY A 178 5.48 -13.35 6.44
CA GLY A 178 4.52 -12.86 7.42
C GLY A 178 5.03 -13.14 8.84
N PRO A 179 5.06 -12.16 9.77
CA PRO A 179 5.83 -12.27 11.00
C PRO A 179 5.52 -13.56 11.76
N ASP A 180 6.56 -14.35 12.02
CA ASP A 180 6.56 -15.29 13.14
C ASP A 180 6.69 -14.53 14.48
N GLU A 181 7.02 -13.22 14.40
CA GLU A 181 7.23 -12.29 15.51
C GLU A 181 6.04 -11.35 15.76
N PHE A 182 4.80 -11.80 15.51
CA PHE A 182 3.66 -11.15 16.14
C PHE A 182 3.70 -11.42 17.64
N THR A 183 4.51 -10.67 18.36
CA THR A 183 4.64 -10.79 19.81
C THR A 183 3.34 -10.25 20.41
N GLN A 184 2.44 -11.16 20.79
CA GLN A 184 1.35 -10.78 21.69
C GLN A 184 1.97 -10.17 22.95
N LYS A 185 1.50 -8.99 23.35
CA LYS A 185 1.79 -8.52 24.71
C LYS A 185 1.14 -9.48 25.69
N ILE A 186 1.96 -10.35 26.29
CA ILE A 186 1.63 -11.05 27.52
C ILE A 186 2.08 -10.12 28.64
N GLU A 187 1.16 -9.36 29.22
CA GLU A 187 1.46 -8.68 30.48
C GLU A 187 1.34 -9.72 31.61
N ASP A 188 2.46 -10.00 32.28
CA ASP A 188 2.52 -10.83 33.48
C ASP A 188 1.63 -10.23 34.58
N THR A 189 0.43 -10.77 34.78
CA THR A 189 -0.42 -10.45 35.93
C THR A 189 0.06 -11.09 37.25
N SER A 190 1.35 -11.40 37.38
CA SER A 190 1.93 -12.05 38.56
C SER A 190 2.46 -11.07 39.63
N VAL A 191 1.77 -9.95 39.86
CA VAL A 191 2.00 -9.13 41.07
C VAL A 191 0.66 -8.60 41.63
N ILE A 192 -0.19 -9.51 42.10
CA ILE A 192 -1.03 -9.23 43.27
C ILE A 192 -0.72 -10.33 44.29
N SER A 193 0.47 -10.22 44.89
CA SER A 193 0.84 -11.00 46.06
C SER A 193 0.18 -10.40 47.30
N ASN A 194 -0.63 -11.23 47.95
CA ASN A 194 -0.79 -11.33 49.41
C ASN A 194 -0.75 -10.02 50.22
N ASN A 195 -1.92 -9.40 50.44
CA ASN A 195 -2.14 -8.67 51.69
C ASN A 195 -2.93 -9.54 52.66
N HIS A 196 -2.15 -10.16 53.54
CA HIS A 196 -2.44 -10.51 54.92
C HIS A 196 -3.75 -9.93 55.48
N PHE A 197 -4.76 -10.78 55.67
CA PHE A 197 -5.73 -10.61 56.74
C PHE A 197 -5.76 -11.89 57.59
N SER A 198 -4.99 -11.84 58.66
CA SER A 198 -5.22 -12.66 59.83
C SER A 198 -4.91 -11.81 61.05
N LYS A 199 -5.96 -11.47 61.81
CA LYS A 199 -5.97 -11.51 63.28
C LYS A 199 -7.39 -11.28 63.79
N THR A 200 -7.85 -12.33 64.49
CA THR A 200 -8.73 -12.37 65.68
C THR A 200 -10.09 -11.69 65.61
#